data_AF-A0A438VQ67-F1
#
_entry.id   AF-A0A438VQ67-F1
#
_cell.length_a   1.000
_cell.length_b   1.000
_cell.length_c   1.000
_cell.angle_alpha   90.00
_cell.angle_beta   90.00
_cell.angle_gamma   90.00
#
_symmetry.space_group_name_H-M   'P 1'
#
loop_
_entity.id
_entity.type
_entity.pdbx_description
1 polymer ?
#
loop_
_entity_poly.entity_id
_entity_poly.type
_entity_poly.pdbx_seq_one_letter_code
_entity_poly.pdbx_strand_id
1 'polypeptide(L)'
;KEIGTFTRAWKPNEKEFLQNLVNEQYQMFVNDVAKARKLDAKDYKDFAEGKVFSAQNALKLKLIDKISTIKQAQDRLMELSKVKKAYWL
;
A
#
# COMPACT_ATOMS: atom_id res chain seq x y z
N LYS A 1 30.75 6.05 -7.62
CA LYS A 1 29.36 5.76 -8.10
C LYS A 1 28.54 7.01 -7.82
N GLU A 2 27.97 7.65 -8.84
CA GLU A 2 27.22 8.92 -8.72
C GLU A 2 25.74 8.72 -9.14
N ILE A 3 25.22 7.53 -8.88
CA ILE A 3 23.83 7.16 -9.18
C ILE A 3 22.92 8.08 -8.35
N GLY A 4 22.00 8.79 -8.99
CA GLY A 4 21.11 9.74 -8.31
C GLY A 4 21.53 11.21 -8.40
N THR A 5 22.67 11.55 -9.01
CA THR A 5 23.09 12.96 -9.16
C THR A 5 22.24 13.72 -10.20
N PHE A 6 21.90 14.97 -9.91
CA PHE A 6 21.22 15.89 -10.83
C PHE A 6 22.21 16.69 -11.71
N THR A 7 23.52 16.59 -11.45
CA THR A 7 24.55 17.41 -12.11
C THR A 7 25.00 16.89 -13.48
N ARG A 8 24.62 15.67 -13.86
CA ARG A 8 24.85 15.09 -15.19
C ARG A 8 23.79 14.06 -15.55
N ALA A 9 23.68 13.73 -16.83
CA ALA A 9 22.88 12.60 -17.28
C ALA A 9 23.43 11.27 -16.73
N TRP A 10 22.52 10.34 -16.39
CA TRP A 10 22.88 9.01 -15.90
C TRP A 10 23.28 8.10 -17.05
N LYS A 11 24.23 7.20 -16.78
CA LYS A 11 24.59 6.15 -17.74
C LYS A 11 23.45 5.12 -17.85
N PRO A 12 23.28 4.44 -19.00
CA PRO A 12 22.22 3.45 -19.19
C PRO A 12 22.18 2.38 -18.09
N ASN A 13 23.34 1.87 -17.67
CA ASN A 13 23.46 0.87 -16.59
C ASN A 13 23.08 1.41 -15.20
N GLU A 14 23.33 2.70 -14.92
CA GLU A 14 22.93 3.35 -13.67
C GLU A 14 21.41 3.47 -13.58
N LYS A 15 20.76 3.82 -14.70
CA LYS A 15 19.30 3.89 -14.82
C LYS A 15 18.65 2.52 -14.72
N GLU A 16 19.19 1.53 -15.42
CA GLU A 16 18.67 0.15 -15.40
C GLU A 16 18.76 -0.46 -13.99
N PHE A 17 19.88 -0.26 -13.30
CA PHE A 17 20.04 -0.72 -11.91
C PHE A 17 18.95 -0.13 -10.99
N LEU A 18 18.71 1.18 -11.06
CA LEU A 18 17.65 1.82 -10.28
C LEU A 18 16.26 1.35 -10.69
N GLN A 19 16.02 1.16 -11.99
CA GLN A 19 14.74 0.66 -12.47
C GLN A 19 14.45 -0.74 -11.93
N ASN A 20 15.45 -1.63 -11.92
CA ASN A 20 15.32 -2.97 -11.36
C ASN A 20 15.03 -2.91 -9.86
N LEU A 21 15.75 -2.07 -9.10
CA LEU A 21 15.48 -1.87 -7.67
C LEU A 21 14.05 -1.38 -7.40
N VAL A 22 13.55 -0.42 -8.19
CA VAL A 22 12.18 0.07 -8.08
C VAL A 22 11.16 -1.03 -8.43
N ASN A 23 11.43 -1.82 -9.48
CA ASN A 23 10.56 -2.91 -9.89
C ASN A 23 10.48 -4.00 -8.81
N GLU A 24 11.60 -4.38 -8.22
CA GLU A 24 11.65 -5.37 -7.13
C GLU A 24 10.83 -4.90 -5.92
N GLN A 25 11.03 -3.66 -5.48
CA GLN A 25 10.28 -3.09 -4.37
C GLN A 25 8.78 -2.99 -4.68
N TYR A 26 8.41 -2.63 -5.91
CA TYR A 26 7.03 -2.57 -6.35
C TYR A 26 6.36 -3.95 -6.35
N GLN A 27 7.04 -4.97 -6.86
CA GLN A 27 6.51 -6.34 -6.86
C GLN A 27 6.33 -6.88 -5.44
N MET A 28 7.27 -6.59 -4.53
CA MET A 28 7.13 -6.95 -3.13
C MET A 28 5.88 -6.32 -2.51
N PHE A 29 5.68 -5.01 -2.73
CA PHE A 29 4.50 -4.31 -2.23
C PHE A 29 3.19 -4.89 -2.77
N VAL A 30 3.10 -5.16 -4.08
CA VAL A 30 1.92 -5.77 -4.71
C VAL A 30 1.60 -7.13 -4.08
N ASN A 31 2.62 -7.96 -3.90
CA ASN A 31 2.46 -9.29 -3.32
C ASN A 31 2.01 -9.24 -1.85
N ASP A 32 2.57 -8.33 -1.05
CA ASP A 32 2.20 -8.15 0.34
C ASP A 32 0.73 -7.71 0.48
N VAL A 33 0.30 -6.74 -0.34
CA VAL A 33 -1.10 -6.29 -0.37
C VAL A 33 -2.00 -7.42 -0.82
N ALA A 34 -1.66 -8.12 -1.89
CA ALA A 34 -2.46 -9.24 -2.39
C ALA A 34 -2.64 -10.33 -1.32
N LYS A 35 -1.56 -10.70 -0.62
CA LYS A 35 -1.59 -11.68 0.46
C LYS A 35 -2.43 -11.21 1.65
N ALA A 36 -2.23 -9.98 2.11
CA ALA A 36 -2.94 -9.43 3.27
C ALA A 36 -4.45 -9.28 3.01
N ARG A 37 -4.82 -8.88 1.78
CA ARG A 37 -6.20 -8.64 1.37
C ARG A 37 -6.86 -9.86 0.72
N LYS A 38 -6.12 -10.96 0.58
CA LYS A 38 -6.56 -12.20 -0.11
C LYS A 38 -7.06 -11.90 -1.54
N LEU A 39 -6.32 -11.07 -2.25
CA LEU A 39 -6.54 -10.74 -3.66
C LEU A 39 -5.64 -11.60 -4.55
N ASP A 40 -6.01 -11.79 -5.81
CA ASP A 40 -5.11 -12.36 -6.80
C ASP A 40 -4.06 -11.32 -7.20
N ALA A 41 -2.79 -11.65 -7.05
CA ALA A 41 -1.69 -10.77 -7.47
C ALA A 41 -1.68 -10.55 -8.99
N LYS A 42 -2.31 -11.42 -9.78
CA LYS A 42 -2.49 -11.22 -11.23
C LYS A 42 -3.34 -9.99 -11.56
N ASP A 43 -4.26 -9.64 -10.68
CA ASP A 43 -5.18 -8.51 -10.83
C ASP A 43 -4.59 -7.21 -10.26
N TYR A 44 -3.27 -7.16 -10.01
CA TYR A 44 -2.62 -5.98 -9.43
C TYR A 44 -2.91 -4.68 -10.19
N LYS A 45 -3.14 -4.75 -11.50
CA LYS A 45 -3.47 -3.58 -12.31
C LYS A 45 -4.76 -2.90 -11.84
N ASP A 46 -5.69 -3.64 -11.24
CA ASP A 46 -6.96 -3.07 -10.78
C ASP A 46 -6.81 -2.29 -9.48
N PHE A 47 -5.82 -2.63 -8.65
CA PHE A 47 -5.68 -2.09 -7.30
C PHE A 47 -4.31 -1.43 -6.99
N ALA A 48 -3.36 -1.46 -7.93
CA ALA A 48 -2.01 -0.90 -7.78
C ALA A 48 -1.73 0.19 -8.85
N GLU A 49 -0.48 0.32 -9.30
CA GLU A 49 -0.01 1.32 -10.29
C GLU A 49 -0.11 2.78 -9.83
N GLY A 50 -0.03 3.04 -8.53
CA GLY A 50 -0.09 4.40 -7.99
C GLY A 50 -1.48 5.05 -8.11
N LYS A 51 -2.52 4.26 -8.39
CA LYS A 51 -3.91 4.74 -8.47
C LYS A 51 -4.38 5.21 -7.10
N VAL A 52 -5.03 6.36 -7.08
CA VAL A 52 -5.72 6.89 -5.90
C VAL A 52 -7.18 6.50 -5.95
N PHE A 53 -7.70 5.91 -4.87
CA PHE A 53 -9.08 5.43 -4.81
C PHE A 53 -9.91 6.25 -3.84
N SER A 54 -11.17 6.51 -4.20
CA SER A 54 -12.17 6.92 -3.22
C SER A 54 -12.46 5.77 -2.25
N ALA A 55 -12.98 6.08 -1.07
CA ALA A 55 -13.32 5.07 -0.07
C ALA A 55 -14.29 4.00 -0.63
N GLN A 56 -15.26 4.39 -1.47
CA GLN A 56 -16.19 3.43 -2.11
C GLN A 56 -15.46 2.48 -3.06
N ASN A 57 -14.54 2.99 -3.88
CA ASN A 57 -13.79 2.15 -4.82
C ASN A 57 -12.82 1.22 -4.09
N ALA A 58 -12.14 1.72 -3.06
CA ALA A 58 -11.27 0.91 -2.21
C ALA A 58 -12.06 -0.24 -1.53
N LEU A 59 -13.30 0.01 -1.09
CA LEU A 59 -14.15 -1.04 -0.52
C LEU A 59 -14.54 -2.08 -1.59
N LYS A 60 -14.94 -1.65 -2.79
CA LYS A 60 -15.30 -2.56 -3.90
C LYS A 60 -14.14 -3.45 -4.32
N LEU A 61 -12.94 -2.89 -4.39
CA LEU A 61 -11.69 -3.59 -4.67
C LEU A 61 -11.16 -4.39 -3.47
N LYS A 62 -11.89 -4.39 -2.35
CA LYS A 62 -11.53 -5.04 -1.09
C LYS A 62 -10.17 -4.60 -0.54
N LEU A 63 -9.73 -3.38 -0.84
CA LEU A 63 -8.53 -2.77 -0.25
C LEU A 63 -8.76 -2.31 1.19
N ILE A 64 -10.01 -2.03 1.56
CA ILE A 64 -10.44 -1.73 2.93
C ILE A 64 -11.59 -2.63 3.34
N ASP A 65 -11.80 -2.79 4.64
CA ASP A 65 -12.87 -3.66 5.17
C ASP A 65 -14.21 -2.95 5.29
N LYS A 66 -14.20 -1.65 5.60
CA LYS A 66 -15.41 -0.87 5.83
C LYS A 66 -15.14 0.64 5.73
N ILE A 67 -16.13 1.38 5.24
CA ILE A 67 -16.19 2.85 5.37
C ILE A 67 -16.91 3.18 6.67
N SER A 68 -16.23 3.87 7.57
CA SER A 68 -16.75 4.18 8.91
C SER A 68 -16.12 5.44 9.47
N THR A 69 -16.64 5.91 10.61
CA THR A 69 -16.05 7.03 11.34
C THR A 69 -14.96 6.55 12.30
N ILE A 70 -14.09 7.47 12.74
CA ILE A 70 -13.04 7.17 13.73
C ILE A 70 -13.64 6.58 15.01
N LYS A 71 -14.76 7.14 15.49
CA LYS A 71 -15.46 6.62 16.67
C LYS A 71 -15.85 5.14 16.50
N GLN A 72 -16.41 4.77 15.34
CA GLN A 72 -16.79 3.39 15.06
C GLN A 72 -15.57 2.46 14.99
N ALA A 73 -14.44 2.94 14.45
CA ALA A 73 -13.19 2.18 14.45
C ALA A 73 -12.64 1.96 15.88
N GLN A 74 -12.73 2.97 16.74
CA GLN A 74 -12.34 2.88 18.16
C GLN A 74 -13.23 1.90 18.93
N ASP A 75 -14.55 1.99 18.74
CA ASP A 75 -15.52 1.06 19.34
C ASP A 75 -15.19 -0.38 18.91
N ARG A 76 -14.91 -0.59 17.61
CA ARG A 76 -14.51 -1.91 17.07
C ARG A 76 -13.19 -2.41 17.66
N LEU A 77 -12.21 -1.53 17.86
CA LEU A 77 -10.94 -1.88 18.47
C LEU A 77 -11.12 -2.29 19.94
N MET A 78 -11.97 -1.60 20.70
CA MET A 78 -12.29 -1.97 22.08
C MET A 78 -12.95 -3.35 22.16
N GLU A 79 -13.88 -3.66 21.25
CA GLU A 79 -14.51 -4.98 21.14
C GLU A 79 -13.48 -6.09 20.88
N LEU A 80 -12.59 -5.89 19.90
CA LEU A 80 -11.60 -6.88 19.49
C LEU A 80 -10.52 -7.10 20.55
N SER A 81 -10.10 -6.03 21.22
CA SER A 81 -9.05 -6.08 22.26
C SER A 81 -9.57 -6.47 23.65
N LYS A 82 -10.90 -6.46 23.86
CA LYS A 82 -11.56 -6.66 25.16
C LYS A 82 -11.20 -5.62 26.22
N VAL A 83 -10.72 -4.45 25.79
CA VAL A 83 -10.38 -3.33 26.68
C VAL A 83 -11.66 -2.62 27.09
N LYS A 84 -11.91 -2.51 28.41
CA LYS A 84 -13.13 -1.90 28.96
C LYS A 84 -13.07 -0.38 29.08
N LYS A 85 -11.87 0.19 29.18
CA LYS A 85 -11.66 1.63 29.34
C LYS A 85 -10.44 2.07 28.53
N ALA A 86 -10.69 2.65 27.36
CA ALA A 86 -9.65 3.19 26.51
C ALA A 86 -9.42 4.67 26.81
N TYR A 87 -8.15 5.09 26.76
CA TYR A 87 -7.76 6.50 26.79
C TYR A 87 -7.08 6.79 25.46
N TRP A 88 -7.63 7.75 24.71
CA TRP A 88 -7.10 8.18 23.42
C TRP A 88 -6.29 9.46 23.63
N LEU A 89 -5.13 9.58 22.97
CA LEU A 89 -4.28 10.77 22.97
C LEU A 89 -4.85 11.85 22.04
#